data_AF-A0A859DMZ1-F1
#
_entry.id   AF-A0A859DMZ1-F1
#
_cell.length_a   1.000
_cell.length_b   1.000
_cell.length_c   1.000
_cell.angle_alpha   90.00
_cell.angle_beta   90.00
_cell.angle_gamma   90.00
#
_symmetry.space_group_name_H-M   'P 1'
#
loop_
_entity.id
_entity.type
_entity.pdbx_description
1 polymer ?
#
loop_
_entity_poly.entity_id
_entity_poly.type
_entity_poly.pdbx_seq_one_letter_code
_entity_poly.pdbx_strand_id
1 'polypeptide(L)'
;MGYRTDLALERAEAKTKKESMNGLQVSRMEENGVHYITVEAPQITGTVEGDGKLRHFLSQEIAALLPKKGEVLVAGLGNPQVTPDALGPLCADRVLATRHVRGHIGVQTELAGLRSVCVVKPGVLGTTGIETAELLRTLIRGLCPAAVIAIDALAAGRLHRLGKTVQLSDGGISPGSGVGNDRPSLCETTLGIPVIGLGVPTVVDASTLCSDLCAQTVPCAEQMMVTPRGIDSLVARAAHLLALSVNCALNPSLEPEVYEQLTGA
;
A
#
# COMPACT_ATOMS: atom_id res chain seq x y z
N MET A 1 -15.86 3.40 22.46
CA MET A 1 -15.90 2.43 21.36
C MET A 1 -14.92 2.94 20.31
N GLY A 2 -13.88 2.18 20.00
CA GLY A 2 -12.85 2.62 19.06
C GLY A 2 -13.35 2.52 17.62
N TYR A 3 -12.99 3.48 16.78
CA TYR A 3 -13.19 3.41 15.34
C TYR A 3 -12.44 2.20 14.77
N ARG A 4 -13.05 1.42 13.87
CA ARG A 4 -12.31 0.41 13.10
C ARG A 4 -11.61 1.13 11.96
N THR A 5 -10.28 1.16 12.01
CA THR A 5 -9.44 1.90 11.05
C THR A 5 -8.08 1.23 10.94
N ASP A 6 -7.54 1.23 9.72
CA ASP A 6 -6.17 0.81 9.46
C ASP A 6 -5.18 1.98 9.57
N LEU A 7 -5.68 3.22 9.67
CA LEU A 7 -4.84 4.41 9.78
C LEU A 7 -4.31 4.58 11.20
N ALA A 8 -2.99 4.58 11.35
CA ALA A 8 -2.30 4.70 12.63
C ALA A 8 -2.66 6.00 13.36
N LEU A 9 -2.77 7.11 12.62
CA LEU A 9 -3.09 8.43 13.18
C LEU A 9 -4.51 8.53 13.78
N GLU A 10 -5.40 7.59 13.47
CA GLU A 10 -6.78 7.59 13.98
C GLU A 10 -6.94 6.70 15.22
N ARG A 11 -5.87 6.04 15.66
CA ARG A 11 -5.85 5.25 16.90
C ARG A 11 -5.90 6.17 18.13
N ALA A 12 -6.57 5.72 19.19
CA ALA A 12 -6.91 6.54 20.36
C ALA A 12 -5.69 7.13 21.11
N GLU A 13 -4.52 6.49 21.03
CA GLU A 13 -3.29 6.88 21.72
C GLU A 13 -2.23 7.52 20.79
N ALA A 14 -2.62 7.85 19.55
CA ALA A 14 -1.70 8.31 18.52
C ALA A 14 -1.03 9.67 18.85
N LYS A 15 0.25 9.63 19.25
CA LYS A 15 1.10 10.82 19.30
C LYS A 15 1.68 11.08 17.91
N THR A 16 1.12 12.08 17.22
CA THR A 16 1.47 12.40 15.84
C THR A 16 2.26 13.70 15.75
N LYS A 17 3.39 13.70 15.05
CA LYS A 17 4.08 14.93 14.63
C LYS A 17 3.59 15.31 13.24
N LYS A 18 2.93 16.47 13.12
CA LYS A 18 2.40 17.00 11.86
C LYS A 18 3.39 17.99 11.24
N GLU A 19 3.63 17.84 9.96
CA GLU A 19 4.55 18.68 9.18
C GLU A 19 3.89 19.02 7.84
N SER A 20 4.15 20.22 7.34
CA SER A 20 3.76 20.61 5.99
C SER A 20 5.02 20.57 5.12
N MET A 21 5.04 19.67 4.13
CA MET A 21 6.19 19.46 3.25
C MET A 21 5.75 19.64 1.81
N ASN A 22 6.28 20.64 1.11
CA ASN A 22 5.98 20.91 -0.30
C ASN A 22 4.47 21.06 -0.63
N GLY A 23 3.66 21.48 0.34
CA GLY A 23 2.20 21.60 0.23
C GLY A 23 1.41 20.32 0.56
N LEU A 24 2.09 19.24 0.96
CA LEU A 24 1.48 18.01 1.48
C LEU A 24 1.44 18.08 3.01
N GLN A 25 0.34 17.60 3.59
CA GLN A 25 0.25 17.42 5.03
C GLN A 25 0.75 16.01 5.38
N VAL A 26 1.86 15.96 6.11
CA VAL A 26 2.52 14.72 6.51
C VAL A 26 2.39 14.56 8.02
N SER A 27 2.00 13.36 8.43
CA SER A 27 1.87 12.94 9.82
C SER A 27 2.82 11.77 10.06
N ARG A 28 3.76 11.93 10.98
CA ARG A 28 4.67 10.86 11.40
C ARG A 28 4.32 10.41 12.81
N MET A 29 4.30 9.09 13.01
CA MET A 29 3.96 8.46 14.28
C MET A 29 4.88 7.27 14.51
N GLU A 30 5.18 7.00 15.78
CA GLU A 30 5.87 5.80 16.21
C GLU A 30 4.99 5.09 17.24
N GLU A 31 4.77 3.80 17.05
CA GLU A 31 3.99 2.96 17.95
C GLU A 31 4.60 1.56 18.01
N ASN A 32 4.95 1.10 19.21
CA ASN A 32 5.60 -0.20 19.44
C ASN A 32 6.85 -0.44 18.57
N GLY A 33 7.64 0.62 18.32
CA GLY A 33 8.82 0.56 17.47
C GLY A 33 8.54 0.51 15.97
N VAL A 34 7.28 0.68 15.55
CA VAL A 34 6.87 0.81 14.14
C VAL A 34 6.72 2.27 13.79
N HIS A 35 7.34 2.67 12.68
CA HIS A 35 7.23 4.01 12.12
C HIS A 35 6.13 4.07 11.06
N TYR A 36 5.16 4.94 11.28
CA TYR A 36 4.07 5.23 10.35
C TYR A 36 4.25 6.61 9.75
N ILE A 37 4.08 6.69 8.44
CA ILE A 37 4.09 7.94 7.68
C ILE A 37 2.77 8.03 6.93
N THR A 38 1.96 9.02 7.28
CA THR A 38 0.68 9.25 6.62
C THR A 38 0.66 10.59 5.91
N VAL A 39 0.30 10.59 4.64
CA VAL A 39 0.23 11.77 3.80
C VAL A 39 -1.21 12.03 3.43
N GLU A 40 -1.74 13.19 3.78
CA GLU A 40 -3.04 13.66 3.29
C GLU A 40 -2.83 14.43 1.98
N ALA A 41 -3.37 13.88 0.90
CA ALA A 41 -3.23 14.41 -0.45
C ALA A 41 -4.59 14.38 -1.17
N PRO A 42 -5.32 15.50 -1.17
CA PRO A 42 -6.57 15.64 -1.94
C PRO A 42 -6.40 15.29 -3.44
N GLN A 43 -5.18 15.41 -3.95
CA GLN A 43 -4.80 15.24 -5.36
C GLN A 43 -5.02 13.81 -5.89
N ILE A 44 -5.08 12.78 -5.04
CA ILE A 44 -5.42 11.40 -5.45
C ILE A 44 -6.81 11.32 -6.12
N THR A 45 -7.68 12.29 -5.82
CA THR A 45 -9.00 12.43 -6.44
C THR A 45 -9.01 13.24 -7.75
N GLY A 46 -7.88 13.85 -8.14
CA GLY A 46 -7.71 14.77 -9.28
C GLY A 46 -6.74 14.28 -10.36
N THR A 47 -6.30 15.18 -11.26
CA THR A 47 -5.53 14.88 -12.48
C THR A 47 -4.05 14.53 -12.23
N VAL A 48 -3.49 13.74 -13.15
CA VAL A 48 -2.11 13.18 -13.15
C VAL A 48 -1.01 14.24 -13.00
N GLU A 49 -1.24 15.48 -13.47
CA GLU A 49 -0.26 16.57 -13.40
C GLU A 49 0.03 17.06 -11.96
N GLY A 50 -0.86 16.79 -10.99
CA GLY A 50 -0.68 17.18 -9.58
C GLY A 50 0.10 16.17 -8.73
N ASP A 51 0.28 14.94 -9.23
CA ASP A 51 0.78 13.82 -8.44
C ASP A 51 2.30 13.77 -8.33
N GLY A 52 3.05 14.52 -9.17
CA GLY A 52 4.51 14.47 -9.18
C GLY A 52 5.16 14.75 -7.82
N LYS A 53 4.62 15.72 -7.05
CA LYS A 53 5.12 16.04 -5.70
C LYS A 53 4.86 14.92 -4.70
N LEU A 54 3.64 14.36 -4.73
CA LEU A 54 3.25 13.25 -3.87
C LEU A 54 4.07 12.00 -4.23
N ARG A 55 4.14 11.67 -5.52
CA ARG A 55 4.95 10.57 -6.05
C ARG A 55 6.39 10.67 -5.59
N HIS A 56 7.01 11.83 -5.76
CA HIS A 56 8.40 12.08 -5.37
C HIS A 56 8.59 11.88 -3.86
N PHE A 57 7.72 12.47 -3.04
CA PHE A 57 7.74 12.29 -1.59
C PHE A 57 7.61 10.81 -1.20
N LEU A 58 6.58 10.11 -1.71
CA LEU A 58 6.37 8.69 -1.45
C LEU A 58 7.58 7.86 -1.87
N SER A 59 8.17 8.12 -3.04
CA SER A 59 9.34 7.38 -3.52
C SER A 59 10.55 7.53 -2.59
N GLN A 60 10.76 8.72 -2.02
CA GLN A 60 11.85 8.97 -1.08
C GLN A 60 11.62 8.24 0.24
N GLU A 61 10.40 8.29 0.78
CA GLU A 61 10.06 7.59 2.02
C GLU A 61 10.17 6.06 1.84
N ILE A 62 9.65 5.50 0.74
CA ILE A 62 9.78 4.06 0.44
C ILE A 62 11.27 3.67 0.35
N ALA A 63 12.09 4.46 -0.34
CA ALA A 63 13.53 4.18 -0.47
C ALA A 63 14.28 4.33 0.86
N ALA A 64 13.79 5.16 1.78
CA ALA A 64 14.35 5.31 3.12
C ALA A 64 14.04 4.11 4.02
N LEU A 65 12.84 3.52 3.90
CA LEU A 65 12.42 2.34 4.67
C LEU A 65 13.02 1.03 4.14
N LEU A 66 13.44 0.98 2.87
CA LEU A 66 14.01 -0.22 2.26
C LEU A 66 15.51 -0.41 2.57
N PRO A 67 15.98 -1.67 2.67
CA PRO A 67 17.40 -1.97 2.62
C PRO A 67 18.04 -1.41 1.33
N LYS A 68 19.28 -0.90 1.44
CA LYS A 68 19.99 -0.25 0.32
C LYS A 68 20.31 -1.18 -0.86
N LYS A 69 20.39 -2.49 -0.61
CA LYS A 69 20.70 -3.53 -1.60
C LYS A 69 19.84 -4.77 -1.37
N GLY A 70 19.90 -5.69 -2.32
CA GLY A 70 19.18 -6.96 -2.26
C GLY A 70 17.86 -6.93 -3.01
N GLU A 71 17.33 -8.11 -3.28
CA GLU A 71 16.05 -8.27 -3.98
C GLU A 71 14.88 -7.80 -3.11
N VAL A 72 13.83 -7.26 -3.74
CA VAL A 72 12.58 -6.91 -3.08
C VAL A 72 11.45 -7.74 -3.67
N LEU A 73 10.61 -8.30 -2.80
CA LEU A 73 9.36 -8.95 -3.17
C LEU A 73 8.20 -7.98 -2.96
N VAL A 74 7.52 -7.58 -4.02
CA VAL A 74 6.31 -6.74 -3.95
C VAL A 74 5.09 -7.63 -3.97
N ALA A 75 4.24 -7.52 -2.96
CA ALA A 75 3.01 -8.28 -2.80
C ALA A 75 1.79 -7.35 -2.90
N GLY A 76 1.00 -7.50 -3.97
CA GLY A 76 -0.27 -6.82 -4.15
C GLY A 76 -1.40 -7.59 -3.48
N LEU A 77 -1.88 -7.10 -2.34
CA LEU A 77 -2.89 -7.74 -1.51
C LEU A 77 -4.31 -7.25 -1.82
N GLY A 78 -5.27 -8.14 -1.64
CA GLY A 78 -6.69 -7.83 -1.83
C GLY A 78 -7.35 -8.71 -2.89
N ASN A 79 -8.65 -8.53 -3.04
CA ASN A 79 -9.48 -9.26 -3.99
C ASN A 79 -9.77 -8.41 -5.23
N PRO A 80 -9.26 -8.77 -6.42
CA PRO A 80 -9.54 -8.02 -7.65
C PRO A 80 -11.03 -8.03 -8.07
N GLN A 81 -11.85 -8.94 -7.51
CA GLN A 81 -13.29 -9.00 -7.77
C GLN A 81 -14.11 -8.01 -6.91
N VAL A 82 -13.50 -7.41 -5.90
CA VAL A 82 -14.13 -6.42 -5.03
C VAL A 82 -13.45 -5.09 -5.30
N THR A 83 -14.10 -4.19 -6.05
CA THR A 83 -13.49 -2.94 -6.54
C THR A 83 -12.73 -2.14 -5.47
N PRO A 84 -13.28 -1.84 -4.28
CA PRO A 84 -12.52 -1.12 -3.26
C PRO A 84 -11.31 -1.87 -2.70
N ASP A 85 -11.25 -3.20 -2.87
CA ASP A 85 -10.19 -4.09 -2.39
C ASP A 85 -9.18 -4.45 -3.50
N ALA A 86 -9.36 -3.93 -4.72
CA ALA A 86 -8.52 -4.26 -5.87
C ALA A 86 -7.22 -3.44 -5.95
N LEU A 87 -6.96 -2.54 -4.98
CA LEU A 87 -5.81 -1.63 -5.00
C LEU A 87 -4.48 -2.36 -5.11
N GLY A 88 -4.22 -3.36 -4.26
CA GLY A 88 -2.97 -4.10 -4.28
C GLY A 88 -2.73 -4.85 -5.60
N PRO A 89 -3.67 -5.68 -6.09
CA PRO A 89 -3.55 -6.34 -7.39
C PRO A 89 -3.27 -5.37 -8.54
N LEU A 90 -4.03 -4.28 -8.62
CA LEU A 90 -3.87 -3.28 -9.69
C LEU A 90 -2.55 -2.52 -9.60
N CYS A 91 -2.06 -2.28 -8.38
CA CYS A 91 -0.74 -1.69 -8.17
C CYS A 91 0.36 -2.65 -8.59
N ALA A 92 0.26 -3.92 -8.20
CA ALA A 92 1.25 -4.95 -8.51
C ALA A 92 1.39 -5.18 -10.04
N ASP A 93 0.29 -5.11 -10.79
CA ASP A 93 0.32 -5.20 -12.26
C ASP A 93 1.16 -4.11 -12.93
N ARG A 94 1.42 -3.00 -12.23
CA ARG A 94 2.18 -1.84 -12.72
C ARG A 94 3.57 -1.72 -12.10
N VAL A 95 3.99 -2.69 -11.28
CA VAL A 95 5.35 -2.72 -10.73
C VAL A 95 6.26 -3.46 -11.70
N LEU A 96 7.37 -2.84 -12.07
CA LEU A 96 8.32 -3.42 -13.02
C LEU A 96 9.06 -4.61 -12.36
N ALA A 97 8.67 -5.82 -12.73
CA ALA A 97 9.39 -7.03 -12.33
C ALA A 97 10.72 -7.14 -13.08
N THR A 98 11.83 -7.22 -12.35
CA THR A 98 13.18 -7.18 -12.94
C THR A 98 14.03 -8.40 -12.60
N ARG A 99 13.57 -9.32 -11.74
CA ARG A 99 14.35 -10.53 -11.38
C ARG A 99 14.78 -11.36 -12.59
N HIS A 100 13.93 -11.42 -13.62
CA HIS A 100 14.20 -12.17 -14.86
C HIS A 100 15.16 -11.46 -15.82
N VAL A 101 15.48 -10.18 -15.59
CA VAL A 101 16.31 -9.33 -16.48
C VAL A 101 17.82 -9.55 -16.24
N ARG A 102 18.20 -10.44 -15.31
CA ARG A 102 19.60 -10.76 -15.01
C ARG A 102 20.27 -11.54 -16.16
N GLY A 103 21.54 -11.27 -16.42
CA GLY A 103 22.38 -11.99 -17.39
C GLY A 103 22.57 -11.24 -18.71
N HIS A 104 22.65 -11.96 -19.84
CA HIS A 104 22.96 -11.39 -21.16
C HIS A 104 21.92 -10.36 -21.67
N ILE A 105 20.68 -10.44 -21.18
CA ILE A 105 19.57 -9.54 -21.54
C ILE A 105 19.78 -8.14 -20.95
N GLY A 106 20.34 -8.04 -19.73
CA GLY A 106 20.61 -6.75 -19.09
C GLY A 106 21.77 -5.99 -19.75
N VAL A 107 22.79 -6.69 -20.28
CA VAL A 107 24.02 -6.06 -20.83
C VAL A 107 23.76 -5.29 -22.12
N GLN A 108 22.68 -5.59 -22.85
CA GLN A 108 22.34 -4.94 -24.13
C GLN A 108 21.15 -3.98 -24.05
N THR A 109 20.60 -3.73 -22.86
CA THR A 109 19.43 -2.87 -22.65
C THR A 109 19.73 -1.78 -21.63
N GLU A 110 18.95 -0.69 -21.63
CA GLU A 110 18.98 0.37 -20.59
C GLU A 110 18.57 -0.14 -19.19
N LEU A 111 18.23 -1.44 -19.08
CA LEU A 111 17.82 -2.13 -17.86
C LEU A 111 19.01 -2.75 -17.10
N ALA A 112 20.25 -2.55 -17.57
CA ALA A 112 21.46 -2.89 -16.82
C ALA A 112 21.50 -2.15 -15.48
N GLY A 113 21.70 -2.90 -14.38
CA GLY A 113 21.89 -2.32 -13.05
C GLY A 113 20.61 -2.06 -12.26
N LEU A 114 19.44 -2.42 -12.81
CA LEU A 114 18.20 -2.37 -12.04
C LEU A 114 18.26 -3.31 -10.83
N ARG A 115 17.70 -2.84 -9.71
CA ARG A 115 17.46 -3.66 -8.52
C ARG A 115 16.57 -4.82 -8.92
N SER A 116 16.88 -6.01 -8.41
CA SER A 116 16.05 -7.20 -8.61
C SER A 116 14.73 -7.07 -7.86
N VAL A 117 13.63 -7.23 -8.58
CA VAL A 117 12.26 -7.11 -8.05
C VAL A 117 11.46 -8.33 -8.49
N CYS A 118 10.86 -8.99 -7.52
CA CYS A 118 9.80 -9.97 -7.71
C CYS A 118 8.45 -9.31 -7.44
N VAL A 119 7.42 -9.71 -8.17
CA VAL A 119 6.06 -9.23 -7.93
C VAL A 119 5.13 -10.44 -7.81
N VAL A 120 4.22 -10.41 -6.83
CA VAL A 120 3.21 -11.45 -6.63
C VAL A 120 1.87 -10.84 -6.28
N LYS A 121 0.79 -11.46 -6.78
CA LYS A 121 -0.60 -11.19 -6.39
C LYS A 121 -1.13 -12.45 -5.70
N PRO A 122 -1.11 -12.54 -4.36
CA PRO A 122 -1.44 -13.77 -3.64
C PRO A 122 -2.90 -14.21 -3.81
N GLY A 123 -3.80 -13.31 -4.21
CA GLY A 123 -5.24 -13.55 -4.20
C GLY A 123 -5.80 -13.55 -2.78
N VAL A 124 -6.93 -14.21 -2.60
CA VAL A 124 -7.59 -14.35 -1.30
C VAL A 124 -7.83 -15.83 -0.97
N LEU A 125 -7.86 -16.16 0.31
CA LEU A 125 -8.06 -17.53 0.80
C LEU A 125 -9.25 -18.23 0.11
N GLY A 126 -10.36 -17.53 -0.09
CA GLY A 126 -11.56 -18.08 -0.70
C GLY A 126 -11.39 -18.55 -2.15
N THR A 127 -10.39 -18.05 -2.87
CA THR A 127 -10.11 -18.45 -4.26
C THR A 127 -8.87 -19.33 -4.40
N THR A 128 -7.91 -19.21 -3.47
CA THR A 128 -6.63 -19.94 -3.55
C THR A 128 -6.55 -21.14 -2.61
N GLY A 129 -7.32 -21.15 -1.53
CA GLY A 129 -7.21 -22.12 -0.43
C GLY A 129 -5.93 -21.98 0.41
N ILE A 130 -5.11 -20.94 0.17
CA ILE A 130 -3.84 -20.71 0.86
C ILE A 130 -3.88 -19.35 1.54
N GLU A 131 -3.49 -19.31 2.81
CA GLU A 131 -3.34 -18.06 3.54
C GLU A 131 -2.21 -17.20 2.95
N THR A 132 -2.46 -15.89 2.80
CA THR A 132 -1.49 -14.95 2.21
C THR A 132 -0.14 -15.01 2.91
N ALA A 133 -0.13 -15.05 4.25
CA ALA A 133 1.10 -15.13 5.03
C ALA A 133 1.87 -16.45 4.79
N GLU A 134 1.16 -17.55 4.53
CA GLU A 134 1.79 -18.85 4.21
C GLU A 134 2.40 -18.84 2.81
N LEU A 135 1.66 -18.32 1.82
CA LEU A 135 2.16 -18.16 0.45
C LEU A 135 3.43 -17.29 0.44
N LEU A 136 3.40 -16.14 1.09
CA LEU A 136 4.54 -15.23 1.13
C LEU A 136 5.74 -15.85 1.85
N ARG A 137 5.55 -16.51 3.01
CA ARG A 137 6.63 -17.23 3.70
C ARG A 137 7.28 -18.29 2.80
N THR A 138 6.48 -18.99 2.01
CA THR A 138 6.98 -20.01 1.08
C THR A 138 7.85 -19.38 -0.02
N LEU A 139 7.40 -18.27 -0.60
CA LEU A 139 8.19 -17.51 -1.58
C LEU A 139 9.47 -16.95 -0.96
N ILE A 140 9.40 -16.39 0.24
CA ILE A 140 10.56 -15.80 0.94
C ILE A 140 11.66 -16.86 1.16
N ARG A 141 11.30 -18.09 1.54
CA ARG A 141 12.26 -19.19 1.72
C ARG A 141 13.00 -19.57 0.43
N GLY A 142 12.32 -19.51 -0.72
CA GLY A 142 12.92 -19.87 -2.01
C GLY A 142 13.65 -18.72 -2.69
N LEU A 143 13.17 -17.49 -2.52
CA LEU A 143 13.69 -16.30 -3.21
C LEU A 143 14.75 -15.55 -2.39
N CYS A 144 14.70 -15.66 -1.06
CA CYS A 144 15.52 -14.93 -0.10
C CYS A 144 15.58 -13.41 -0.38
N PRO A 145 14.44 -12.72 -0.54
CA PRO A 145 14.45 -11.27 -0.75
C PRO A 145 14.93 -10.56 0.53
N ALA A 146 15.53 -9.39 0.37
CA ALA A 146 15.99 -8.56 1.47
C ALA A 146 14.85 -7.82 2.19
N ALA A 147 13.71 -7.62 1.52
CA ALA A 147 12.51 -7.02 2.09
C ALA A 147 11.27 -7.38 1.28
N VAL A 148 10.10 -7.23 1.91
CA VAL A 148 8.79 -7.28 1.25
C VAL A 148 8.19 -5.87 1.22
N ILE A 149 7.57 -5.51 0.10
CA ILE A 149 6.65 -4.37 0.02
C ILE A 149 5.23 -4.94 -0.09
N ALA A 150 4.42 -4.77 0.93
CA ALA A 150 3.02 -5.21 0.96
C ALA A 150 2.10 -4.02 0.67
N ILE A 151 1.31 -4.12 -0.41
CA ILE A 151 0.43 -3.05 -0.88
C ILE A 151 -1.01 -3.52 -0.73
N ASP A 152 -1.83 -2.79 0.03
CA ASP A 152 -3.22 -3.17 0.32
C ASP A 152 -4.17 -1.97 0.30
N ALA A 153 -5.46 -2.25 0.11
CA ALA A 153 -6.51 -1.29 0.39
C ALA A 153 -6.69 -1.14 1.91
N LEU A 154 -6.92 0.08 2.38
CA LEU A 154 -7.11 0.37 3.81
C LEU A 154 -8.56 0.79 4.09
N ALA A 155 -8.96 0.70 5.36
CA ALA A 155 -10.14 1.37 5.88
C ALA A 155 -9.75 2.64 6.65
N ALA A 156 -10.48 3.72 6.42
CA ALA A 156 -10.40 4.91 7.26
C ALA A 156 -11.50 4.87 8.34
N GLY A 157 -11.21 5.47 9.48
CA GLY A 157 -12.16 5.76 10.55
C GLY A 157 -12.94 7.06 10.33
N ARG A 158 -12.47 7.93 9.41
CA ARG A 158 -13.13 9.19 9.07
C ARG A 158 -13.31 9.36 7.56
N LEU A 159 -14.52 9.78 7.15
CA LEU A 159 -14.87 9.96 5.74
C LEU A 159 -13.93 10.88 4.96
N HIS A 160 -13.42 11.95 5.58
CA HIS A 160 -12.61 12.94 4.88
C HIS A 160 -11.27 12.39 4.37
N ARG A 161 -10.80 11.24 4.87
CA ARG A 161 -9.54 10.59 4.47
C ARG A 161 -9.69 9.59 3.33
N LEU A 162 -10.92 9.18 3.07
CA LEU A 162 -11.28 8.23 2.03
C LEU A 162 -10.79 8.72 0.66
N GLY A 163 -9.86 7.99 0.04
CA GLY A 163 -9.24 8.36 -1.23
C GLY A 163 -8.36 9.60 -1.21
N LYS A 164 -7.99 10.12 -0.04
CA LYS A 164 -7.18 11.34 0.12
C LYS A 164 -5.99 11.13 1.05
N THR A 165 -5.66 9.88 1.33
CA THR A 165 -4.62 9.55 2.30
C THR A 165 -3.80 8.38 1.78
N VAL A 166 -2.48 8.47 1.91
CA VAL A 166 -1.56 7.33 1.72
C VAL A 166 -0.86 7.06 3.03
N GLN A 167 -0.81 5.81 3.47
CA GLN A 167 -0.06 5.40 4.65
C GLN A 167 1.09 4.48 4.25
N LEU A 168 2.26 4.71 4.84
CA LEU A 168 3.42 3.84 4.82
C LEU A 168 3.74 3.39 6.24
N SER A 169 4.31 2.19 6.35
CA SER A 169 4.69 1.55 7.61
C SER A 169 5.91 0.66 7.38
N ASP A 170 6.87 0.63 8.30
CA ASP A 170 7.95 -0.38 8.32
C ASP A 170 7.61 -1.61 9.20
N GLY A 171 6.46 -1.59 9.86
CA GLY A 171 5.93 -2.70 10.65
C GLY A 171 5.01 -3.62 9.84
N GLY A 172 4.94 -3.42 8.53
CA GLY A 172 4.08 -4.19 7.64
C GLY A 172 2.62 -3.72 7.60
N ILE A 173 1.71 -4.65 7.34
CA ILE A 173 0.28 -4.37 7.11
C ILE A 173 -0.62 -5.45 7.74
N SER A 174 -1.81 -5.07 8.19
CA SER A 174 -2.82 -6.01 8.72
C SER A 174 -4.01 -6.06 7.76
N PRO A 175 -4.09 -7.06 6.86
CA PRO A 175 -5.11 -7.06 5.82
C PRO A 175 -6.53 -7.19 6.38
N GLY A 176 -7.40 -6.24 6.04
CA GLY A 176 -8.83 -6.29 6.37
C GLY A 176 -9.21 -5.93 7.82
N SER A 177 -8.26 -5.53 8.68
CA SER A 177 -8.54 -5.22 10.08
C SER A 177 -9.55 -4.07 10.24
N GLY A 178 -9.46 -3.06 9.38
CA GLY A 178 -10.32 -1.88 9.41
C GLY A 178 -11.78 -2.11 9.01
N VAL A 179 -12.12 -3.31 8.50
CA VAL A 179 -13.49 -3.74 8.20
C VAL A 179 -13.89 -5.01 8.96
N GLY A 180 -13.18 -5.34 10.05
CA GLY A 180 -13.50 -6.46 10.92
C GLY A 180 -13.04 -7.84 10.43
N ASN A 181 -12.18 -7.89 9.42
CA ASN A 181 -11.48 -9.11 9.02
C ASN A 181 -10.10 -9.14 9.71
N ASP A 182 -10.01 -9.73 10.90
CA ASP A 182 -8.74 -9.89 11.61
C ASP A 182 -7.90 -11.02 10.99
N ARG A 183 -7.29 -10.76 9.84
CA ARG A 183 -6.28 -11.66 9.26
C ARG A 183 -4.95 -11.50 9.97
N PRO A 184 -4.08 -12.53 9.97
CA PRO A 184 -2.74 -12.41 10.52
C PRO A 184 -2.00 -11.23 9.89
N SER A 185 -1.42 -10.37 10.75
CA SER A 185 -0.58 -9.26 10.30
C SER A 185 0.60 -9.78 9.47
N LEU A 186 0.90 -9.10 8.37
CA LEU A 186 2.05 -9.34 7.52
C LEU A 186 3.15 -8.37 7.94
N CYS A 187 4.05 -8.82 8.79
CA CYS A 187 5.11 -8.03 9.39
C CYS A 187 6.40 -8.85 9.50
N GLU A 188 7.49 -8.22 9.97
CA GLU A 188 8.76 -8.92 10.14
C GLU A 188 8.66 -10.13 11.08
N THR A 189 7.85 -10.04 12.13
CA THR A 189 7.65 -11.16 13.06
C THR A 189 6.97 -12.36 12.38
N THR A 190 6.05 -12.13 11.44
CA THR A 190 5.32 -13.21 10.76
C THR A 190 6.03 -13.73 9.51
N LEU A 191 6.76 -12.88 8.79
CA LEU A 191 7.44 -13.23 7.53
C LEU A 191 8.94 -13.51 7.69
N GLY A 192 9.56 -13.07 8.79
CA GLY A 192 10.97 -13.30 9.13
C GLY A 192 11.96 -12.37 8.42
N ILE A 193 11.48 -11.37 7.68
CA ILE A 193 12.28 -10.34 7.00
C ILE A 193 11.53 -8.99 7.04
N PRO A 194 12.21 -7.85 6.83
CA PRO A 194 11.56 -6.53 6.84
C PRO A 194 10.35 -6.44 5.89
N VAL A 195 9.25 -5.84 6.35
CA VAL A 195 8.02 -5.67 5.59
C VAL A 195 7.59 -4.21 5.60
N ILE A 196 7.59 -3.58 4.43
CA ILE A 196 7.11 -2.22 4.25
C ILE A 196 5.65 -2.29 3.80
N GLY A 197 4.72 -1.81 4.61
CA GLY A 197 3.30 -1.71 4.29
C GLY A 197 2.98 -0.40 3.59
N LEU A 198 2.17 -0.44 2.53
CA LEU A 198 1.61 0.72 1.85
C LEU A 198 0.12 0.53 1.61
N GLY A 199 -0.64 1.62 1.73
CA GLY A 199 -2.04 1.57 1.33
C GLY A 199 -2.74 2.92 1.27
N VAL A 200 -3.91 2.89 0.63
CA VAL A 200 -4.82 4.03 0.50
C VAL A 200 -6.17 3.62 1.07
N PRO A 201 -6.82 4.44 1.90
CA PRO A 201 -8.16 4.15 2.37
C PRO A 201 -9.18 4.20 1.24
N THR A 202 -9.84 3.09 0.98
CA THR A 202 -10.87 2.94 -0.08
C THR A 202 -12.27 2.72 0.48
N VAL A 203 -12.35 2.38 1.76
CA VAL A 203 -13.60 2.15 2.50
C VAL A 203 -13.59 2.78 3.88
N VAL A 204 -14.78 2.89 4.46
CA VAL A 204 -15.02 3.15 5.88
C VAL A 204 -16.00 2.09 6.37
N ASP A 205 -15.78 1.53 7.56
CA ASP A 205 -16.73 0.63 8.21
C ASP A 205 -18.05 1.37 8.49
N ALA A 206 -19.20 0.80 8.15
CA ALA A 206 -20.47 1.52 8.24
C ALA A 206 -20.86 1.82 9.70
N SER A 207 -20.47 0.97 10.66
CA SER A 207 -20.70 1.24 12.09
C SER A 207 -19.87 2.44 12.57
N THR A 208 -18.62 2.52 12.10
CA THR A 208 -17.72 3.67 12.30
C THR A 208 -18.35 4.94 11.72
N LEU A 209 -18.91 4.86 10.51
CA LEU A 209 -19.60 5.98 9.88
C LEU A 209 -20.85 6.44 10.65
N CYS A 210 -21.72 5.51 11.05
CA CYS A 210 -22.93 5.83 11.81
C CYS A 210 -22.59 6.47 13.17
N SER A 211 -21.53 5.97 13.82
CA SER A 211 -21.02 6.57 15.04
C SER A 211 -20.50 7.99 14.83
N ASP A 212 -19.79 8.25 13.72
CA ASP A 212 -19.23 9.56 13.39
C ASP A 212 -20.31 10.60 13.05
N LEU A 213 -21.34 10.20 12.30
CA LEU A 213 -22.39 11.13 11.83
C LEU A 213 -23.53 11.34 12.83
N CYS A 214 -23.94 10.29 13.54
CA CYS A 214 -25.18 10.30 14.30
C CYS A 214 -25.02 9.88 15.77
N ALA A 215 -23.82 9.49 16.21
CA ALA A 215 -23.57 8.94 17.54
C ALA A 215 -24.52 7.78 17.92
N GLN A 216 -24.96 7.02 16.91
CA GLN A 216 -25.87 5.89 17.05
C GLN A 216 -25.20 4.61 16.62
N THR A 217 -25.43 3.55 17.39
CA THR A 217 -25.13 2.18 16.97
C THR A 217 -26.30 1.67 16.15
N VAL A 218 -26.04 1.33 14.89
CA VAL A 218 -27.05 0.75 14.00
C VAL A 218 -26.77 -0.75 13.89
N PRO A 219 -27.69 -1.62 14.33
CA PRO A 219 -27.58 -3.06 14.12
C PRO A 219 -27.34 -3.38 12.64
N CYS A 220 -26.53 -4.40 12.34
CA CYS A 220 -26.10 -4.80 10.99
C CYS A 220 -25.07 -3.88 10.31
N ALA A 221 -24.82 -2.66 10.79
CA ALA A 221 -23.79 -1.79 10.21
C ALA A 221 -22.36 -2.36 10.38
N GLU A 222 -22.14 -3.23 11.36
CA GLU A 222 -20.84 -3.89 11.60
C GLU A 222 -20.43 -4.87 10.49
N GLN A 223 -21.35 -5.26 9.60
CA GLN A 223 -21.12 -6.14 8.46
C GLN A 223 -21.18 -5.39 7.12
N MET A 224 -21.18 -4.07 7.16
CA MET A 224 -21.28 -3.21 5.99
C MET A 224 -20.09 -2.28 5.91
N MET A 225 -19.66 -2.00 4.70
CA MET A 225 -18.65 -0.99 4.40
C MET A 225 -19.22 0.03 3.42
N VAL A 226 -18.71 1.26 3.50
CA VAL A 226 -19.11 2.38 2.64
C VAL A 226 -17.92 2.81 1.81
N THR A 227 -18.14 3.04 0.51
CA THR A 227 -17.13 3.47 -0.45
C THR A 227 -17.70 4.59 -1.35
N PRO A 228 -16.87 5.46 -1.95
CA PRO A 228 -17.36 6.50 -2.85
C PRO A 228 -17.98 5.90 -4.13
N ARG A 229 -18.88 6.65 -4.78
CA ARG A 229 -19.50 6.20 -6.03
C ARG A 229 -18.52 5.94 -7.18
N GLY A 230 -17.45 6.73 -7.28
CA GLY A 230 -16.40 6.59 -8.31
C GLY A 230 -15.19 5.81 -7.83
N ILE A 231 -15.42 4.73 -7.07
CA ILE A 231 -14.35 3.97 -6.40
C ILE A 231 -13.37 3.34 -7.40
N ASP A 232 -13.86 2.84 -8.51
CA ASP A 232 -13.10 2.27 -9.62
C ASP A 232 -12.03 3.24 -10.14
N SER A 233 -12.41 4.51 -10.36
CA SER A 233 -11.46 5.54 -10.80
C SER A 233 -10.46 5.93 -9.69
N LEU A 234 -10.90 5.97 -8.44
CA LEU A 234 -10.04 6.24 -7.28
C LEU A 234 -8.98 5.13 -7.13
N VAL A 235 -9.40 3.87 -7.15
CA VAL A 235 -8.52 2.72 -6.99
C VAL A 235 -7.54 2.64 -8.16
N ALA A 236 -7.98 2.87 -9.39
CA ALA A 236 -7.09 2.89 -10.55
C ALA A 236 -6.01 3.98 -10.43
N ARG A 237 -6.37 5.21 -10.04
CA ARG A 237 -5.40 6.30 -9.83
C ARG A 237 -4.46 6.04 -8.66
N ALA A 238 -4.98 5.55 -7.53
CA ALA A 238 -4.18 5.20 -6.37
C ALA A 238 -3.18 4.08 -6.69
N ALA A 239 -3.63 3.03 -7.40
CA ALA A 239 -2.77 1.95 -7.86
C ALA A 239 -1.65 2.46 -8.77
N HIS A 240 -1.99 3.36 -9.72
CA HIS A 240 -1.01 3.98 -10.60
C HIS A 240 0.05 4.79 -9.83
N LEU A 241 -0.40 5.69 -8.95
CA LEU A 241 0.47 6.51 -8.10
C LEU A 241 1.42 5.63 -7.26
N LEU A 242 0.88 4.65 -6.54
CA LEU A 242 1.67 3.77 -5.67
C LEU A 242 2.67 2.95 -6.48
N ALA A 243 2.26 2.37 -7.61
CA ALA A 243 3.15 1.58 -8.45
C ALA A 243 4.31 2.43 -8.98
N LEU A 244 4.02 3.64 -9.47
CA LEU A 244 5.04 4.54 -9.96
C LEU A 244 5.99 5.01 -8.84
N SER A 245 5.47 5.31 -7.65
CA SER A 245 6.29 5.60 -6.47
C SER A 245 7.19 4.43 -6.06
N VAL A 246 6.69 3.20 -6.07
CA VAL A 246 7.46 1.99 -5.78
C VAL A 246 8.55 1.78 -6.83
N ASN A 247 8.21 1.91 -8.11
CA ASN A 247 9.17 1.80 -9.22
C ASN A 247 10.31 2.83 -9.09
N CYS A 248 9.99 4.11 -8.90
CA CYS A 248 10.97 5.17 -8.70
C CYS A 248 11.82 4.95 -7.44
N ALA A 249 11.24 4.39 -6.36
CA ALA A 249 11.99 4.09 -5.14
C ALA A 249 12.99 2.93 -5.32
N LEU A 250 12.60 1.90 -6.08
CA LEU A 250 13.41 0.70 -6.32
C LEU A 250 14.53 0.95 -7.35
N ASN A 251 14.28 1.84 -8.31
CA ASN A 251 15.13 2.09 -9.47
C ASN A 251 15.14 3.60 -9.82
N PRO A 252 15.76 4.46 -9.01
CA PRO A 252 15.70 5.92 -9.17
C PRO A 252 16.43 6.46 -10.41
N SER A 253 17.17 5.62 -11.14
CA SER A 253 17.89 6.01 -12.36
C SER A 253 17.03 6.05 -13.62
N LEU A 254 15.81 5.50 -13.57
CA LEU A 254 14.87 5.57 -14.70
C LEU A 254 13.87 6.70 -14.47
N GLU A 255 13.56 7.42 -15.54
CA GLU A 255 12.52 8.45 -15.52
C GLU A 255 11.12 7.82 -15.38
N PRO A 256 10.18 8.49 -14.69
CA PRO A 256 8.82 7.99 -14.49
C PRO A 256 8.12 7.52 -15.77
N GLU A 257 8.30 8.25 -16.87
CA GLU A 257 7.67 7.98 -18.17
C GLU A 257 8.13 6.64 -18.76
N VAL A 258 9.36 6.19 -18.42
CA VAL A 258 9.89 4.89 -18.86
C VAL A 258 9.10 3.75 -18.22
N TYR A 259 8.68 3.89 -16.95
CA TYR A 259 7.86 2.87 -16.30
C TYR A 259 6.48 2.75 -16.94
N GLU A 260 5.88 3.87 -17.32
CA GLU A 260 4.56 3.89 -17.98
C GLU A 260 4.60 3.13 -19.31
N GLN A 261 5.68 3.29 -20.09
CA GLN A 261 5.90 2.56 -21.34
C GLN A 261 6.13 1.07 -21.12
N LEU A 262 6.91 0.70 -20.11
CA LEU A 262 7.30 -0.70 -19.85
C LEU A 262 6.22 -1.52 -19.16
N THR A 263 5.33 -0.89 -18.40
CA THR A 263 4.28 -1.56 -17.63
C THR A 263 2.91 -1.53 -18.30
N GLY A 264 2.81 -0.92 -19.49
CA GLY A 264 1.61 -0.95 -20.34
C GLY A 264 0.46 -0.11 -19.78
N ALA A 265 0.76 1.11 -19.33
CA ALA A 265 -0.25 2.03 -18.80
C ALA A 265 -1.25 2.54 -19.85
#